data_AF-A0A6C0KZZ0-F1
#
_entry.id   AF-A0A6C0KZZ0-F1
#
_cell.length_a   1.000
_cell.length_b   1.000
_cell.length_c   1.000
_cell.angle_alpha   90.00
_cell.angle_beta   90.00
_cell.angle_gamma   90.00
#
_symmetry.space_group_name_H-M   'P 1'
#
loop_
_entity.id
_entity.type
_entity.pdbx_description
1 polymer ?
#
loop_
_entity_poly.entity_id
_entity_poly.type
_entity_poly.pdbx_seq_one_letter_code
_entity_poly.pdbx_strand_id
1 'polypeptide(L)'
;MPSNADTSNAARIQRLKAKTIATYHKLNPSPKGTAYSIKDASIQNDLREGAMPYYQQTTTQTRTLVQDCCNSEPVCVPPGQVSNLQVTYISGTNNTNFVYSMTWNAAPNATSYTVTTTGGAGEIVYSTSGTQAYVHFNDNGDSIFTITAINACGSNPYVYTIPACFPAGTKVHIANGETKNIEDVQVGDLVIGAFGEFNPVLALQHVLVGNSKMYKINDEHVTTDHHPHVSYDKKFYTMDIKTIENSVYGTDMPVINAEGKTEMRHLDGLKKGRIQKLLLGLPLKTIDGSRIVTKIEEVPMAFETKLYNLVTGGSHTYHADGYAVTGWPSEKDFNYDTWSPV
;
A
#
# COMPACT_ATOMS: atom_id res chain seq x y z
N MET A 1 -6.59 -46.50 23.38
CA MET A 1 -7.80 -45.73 23.06
C MET A 1 -7.39 -44.26 22.99
N PRO A 2 -7.31 -43.62 21.81
CA PRO A 2 -6.96 -42.20 21.72
C PRO A 2 -8.17 -41.34 22.11
N SER A 3 -7.88 -40.22 22.76
CA SER A 3 -8.82 -39.33 23.46
C SER A 3 -9.68 -38.48 22.53
N ASN A 4 -10.98 -38.40 22.85
CA ASN A 4 -12.06 -37.65 22.18
C ASN A 4 -11.94 -36.10 22.15
N ALA A 5 -10.75 -35.53 22.37
CA ALA A 5 -10.57 -34.06 22.35
C ALA A 5 -10.40 -33.51 20.92
N ASP A 6 -9.72 -34.25 20.05
CA ASP A 6 -9.30 -33.80 18.71
C ASP A 6 -10.46 -33.75 17.70
N THR A 7 -11.43 -34.64 17.87
CA THR A 7 -12.64 -34.70 17.03
C THR A 7 -13.58 -33.51 17.28
N SER A 8 -13.48 -32.85 18.45
CA SER A 8 -14.35 -31.72 18.81
C SER A 8 -13.95 -30.42 18.11
N ASN A 9 -12.65 -30.18 17.92
CA ASN A 9 -12.12 -29.00 17.24
C ASN A 9 -12.31 -29.11 15.72
N ALA A 10 -12.02 -30.28 15.14
CA ALA A 10 -12.28 -30.55 13.72
C ALA A 10 -13.78 -30.40 13.37
N ALA A 11 -14.68 -30.94 14.21
CA ALA A 11 -16.12 -30.80 14.02
C ALA A 11 -16.61 -29.35 14.21
N ARG A 12 -15.99 -28.57 15.11
CA ARG A 12 -16.29 -27.15 15.30
C ARG A 12 -15.84 -26.32 14.11
N ILE A 13 -14.64 -26.57 13.57
CA ILE A 13 -14.11 -25.93 12.35
C ILE A 13 -14.96 -26.28 11.13
N GLN A 14 -15.41 -27.52 11.00
CA GLN A 14 -16.26 -27.95 9.89
C GLN A 14 -17.66 -27.32 9.94
N ARG A 15 -18.25 -27.16 11.14
CA ARG A 15 -19.52 -26.44 11.34
C ARG A 15 -19.40 -24.94 11.09
N LEU A 16 -18.26 -24.33 11.44
CA LEU A 16 -17.97 -22.93 11.12
C LEU A 16 -17.84 -22.74 9.61
N LYS A 17 -17.02 -23.56 8.92
CA LYS A 17 -16.87 -23.56 7.44
C LYS A 17 -18.21 -23.66 6.71
N ALA A 18 -19.11 -24.54 7.16
CA ALA A 18 -20.43 -24.70 6.56
C ALA A 18 -21.36 -23.50 6.79
N LYS A 19 -21.26 -22.82 7.95
CA LYS A 19 -22.04 -21.62 8.26
C LYS A 19 -21.56 -20.38 7.50
N THR A 20 -20.26 -20.20 7.28
CA THR A 20 -19.73 -19.02 6.57
C THR A 20 -20.03 -19.07 5.07
N ILE A 21 -19.92 -20.25 4.43
CA ILE A 21 -20.19 -20.41 2.99
C ILE A 21 -21.70 -20.28 2.68
N ALA A 22 -22.56 -20.87 3.50
CA ALA A 22 -24.02 -20.77 3.32
C ALA A 22 -24.57 -19.36 3.60
N THR A 23 -23.91 -18.58 4.46
CA THR A 23 -24.28 -17.18 4.75
C THR A 23 -23.77 -16.24 3.65
N TYR A 24 -22.59 -16.50 3.08
CA TYR A 24 -22.05 -15.75 1.93
C TYR A 24 -22.95 -15.84 0.69
N HIS A 25 -23.42 -17.04 0.31
CA HIS A 25 -24.32 -17.20 -0.84
C HIS A 25 -25.72 -16.60 -0.63
N LYS A 26 -26.16 -16.43 0.62
CA LYS A 26 -27.44 -15.76 0.94
C LYS A 26 -27.35 -14.24 0.90
N LEU A 27 -26.19 -13.68 1.22
CA LEU A 27 -25.97 -12.23 1.23
C LEU A 27 -25.49 -11.67 -0.12
N ASN A 28 -24.96 -12.53 -1.00
CA ASN A 28 -24.47 -12.16 -2.34
C ASN A 28 -25.01 -13.11 -3.43
N PRO A 29 -26.28 -12.99 -3.85
CA PRO A 29 -26.77 -13.70 -5.02
C PRO A 29 -26.14 -13.14 -6.29
N SER A 30 -25.54 -13.99 -7.13
CA SER A 30 -24.97 -13.57 -8.42
C SER A 30 -26.03 -12.87 -9.30
N PRO A 31 -25.76 -11.68 -9.86
CA PRO A 31 -26.70 -11.02 -10.74
C PRO A 31 -26.77 -11.73 -12.10
N LYS A 32 -27.93 -12.28 -12.45
CA LYS A 32 -28.28 -12.55 -13.84
C LYS A 32 -28.87 -11.29 -14.47
N GLY A 33 -28.16 -10.73 -15.45
CA GLY A 33 -28.73 -10.05 -16.64
C GLY A 33 -29.01 -8.54 -16.59
N THR A 34 -28.22 -7.79 -17.39
CA THR A 34 -28.53 -6.56 -18.20
C THR A 34 -29.05 -5.30 -17.49
N ALA A 35 -28.76 -4.04 -17.86
CA ALA A 35 -27.92 -3.34 -18.85
C ALA A 35 -27.79 -1.85 -18.43
N TYR A 36 -26.80 -1.13 -18.95
CA TYR A 36 -26.51 0.30 -18.67
C TYR A 36 -27.52 1.30 -19.26
N SER A 37 -27.67 2.47 -18.63
CA SER A 37 -27.63 3.76 -19.34
C SER A 37 -27.28 4.95 -18.41
N ILE A 38 -26.44 5.85 -18.90
CA ILE A 38 -26.02 7.14 -18.32
C ILE A 38 -26.90 8.24 -18.94
N LYS A 39 -27.29 9.27 -18.19
CA LYS A 39 -27.53 10.62 -18.74
C LYS A 39 -27.17 11.75 -17.76
N ASP A 40 -26.59 12.78 -18.37
CA ASP A 40 -26.06 14.05 -17.89
C ASP A 40 -27.05 14.96 -17.14
N ALA A 41 -26.48 15.92 -16.38
CA ALA A 41 -26.87 17.33 -16.47
C ALA A 41 -25.76 18.26 -15.93
N SER A 42 -25.38 19.22 -16.76
CA SER A 42 -24.54 20.41 -16.49
C SER A 42 -25.39 21.59 -15.97
N ILE A 43 -24.74 22.65 -15.44
CA ILE A 43 -24.93 24.09 -15.77
C ILE A 43 -24.27 25.02 -14.72
N GLN A 44 -23.61 26.09 -15.23
CA GLN A 44 -22.98 27.25 -14.54
C GLN A 44 -24.01 28.24 -13.94
N ASN A 45 -23.77 29.37 -13.25
CA ASN A 45 -22.80 30.48 -13.38
C ASN A 45 -23.00 31.57 -12.27
N ASP A 46 -22.18 32.63 -12.34
CA ASP A 46 -22.28 34.03 -11.81
C ASP A 46 -21.73 34.35 -10.39
N LEU A 47 -20.68 35.19 -10.18
CA LEU A 47 -20.32 36.60 -10.52
C LEU A 47 -20.69 37.62 -9.41
N ARG A 48 -19.69 38.35 -8.87
CA ARG A 48 -19.69 39.84 -8.73
C ARG A 48 -18.39 40.44 -8.16
N GLU A 49 -18.15 41.66 -8.63
CA GLU A 49 -16.96 42.52 -8.58
C GLU A 49 -16.79 43.36 -7.30
N GLY A 50 -15.60 43.97 -7.15
CA GLY A 50 -15.39 45.17 -6.34
C GLY A 50 -13.93 45.63 -6.31
N ALA A 51 -13.60 46.73 -7.00
CA ALA A 51 -12.26 47.32 -7.10
C ALA A 51 -12.12 48.65 -6.32
N MET A 52 -10.98 48.80 -5.61
CA MET A 52 -10.05 49.96 -5.45
C MET A 52 -10.60 51.35 -4.98
N PRO A 53 -9.85 52.14 -4.15
CA PRO A 53 -8.66 52.88 -4.63
C PRO A 53 -7.50 53.16 -3.65
N TYR A 54 -6.43 53.69 -4.27
CA TYR A 54 -5.08 54.11 -3.85
C TYR A 54 -4.95 55.07 -2.65
N TYR A 55 -3.81 54.99 -1.93
CA TYR A 55 -2.99 56.14 -1.48
C TYR A 55 -1.52 55.73 -1.27
N GLN A 56 -0.59 56.54 -1.78
CA GLN A 56 0.86 56.42 -1.57
C GLN A 56 1.30 57.04 -0.25
N GLN A 57 2.38 56.52 0.36
CA GLN A 57 3.40 57.34 1.02
C GLN A 57 4.76 56.62 1.06
N THR A 58 5.77 57.31 0.53
CA THR A 58 7.20 56.99 0.52
C THR A 58 7.86 57.34 1.85
N THR A 59 8.79 56.51 2.34
CA THR A 59 9.95 57.00 3.11
C THR A 59 11.19 56.14 2.85
N THR A 60 12.24 56.85 2.46
CA THR A 60 13.60 56.37 2.21
C THR A 60 14.34 56.16 3.53
N GLN A 61 14.91 54.97 3.76
CA GLN A 61 16.04 54.81 4.68
C GLN A 61 17.13 54.00 4.01
N THR A 62 18.19 54.71 3.64
CA THR A 62 19.49 54.21 3.27
C THR A 62 20.14 53.53 4.49
N ARG A 63 20.21 52.20 4.48
CA ARG A 63 21.07 51.44 5.38
C ARG A 63 22.13 50.74 4.54
N THR A 64 23.33 51.31 4.58
CA THR A 64 24.56 50.69 4.11
C THR A 64 24.74 49.37 4.85
N LEU A 65 24.50 48.24 4.18
CA LEU A 65 24.91 46.93 4.65
C LEU A 65 26.11 46.49 3.82
N VAL A 66 27.21 46.33 4.55
CA VAL A 66 28.50 45.82 4.13
C VAL A 66 28.28 44.57 3.28
N GLN A 67 28.75 44.64 2.04
CA GLN A 67 28.85 43.48 1.16
C GLN A 67 30.02 42.64 1.66
N ASP A 68 29.76 41.81 2.66
CA ASP A 68 30.59 40.65 2.94
C ASP A 68 30.33 39.64 1.82
N CYS A 69 31.20 39.69 0.82
CA CYS A 69 31.31 38.77 -0.29
C CYS A 69 31.67 37.38 0.24
N CYS A 70 30.72 36.71 0.89
CA CYS A 70 30.84 35.28 1.16
C CYS A 70 30.75 34.56 -0.19
N ASN A 71 31.91 34.30 -0.77
CA ASN A 71 32.12 33.18 -1.67
C ASN A 71 31.79 31.89 -0.90
N SER A 72 30.50 31.61 -0.66
CA SER A 72 30.08 30.23 -0.55
C SER A 72 30.10 29.72 -1.97
N GLU A 73 31.04 28.82 -2.29
CA GLU A 73 30.94 28.02 -3.52
C GLU A 73 29.49 27.54 -3.67
N PRO A 74 28.89 27.59 -4.87
CA PRO A 74 27.51 27.16 -5.05
C PRO A 74 27.39 25.74 -4.52
N VAL A 75 26.67 25.58 -3.41
CA VAL A 75 26.48 24.28 -2.77
C VAL A 75 25.74 23.42 -3.78
N CYS A 76 26.42 22.39 -4.29
CA CYS A 76 25.84 21.46 -5.24
C CYS A 76 24.68 20.73 -4.55
N VAL A 77 23.44 20.95 -4.99
CA VAL A 77 22.26 20.31 -4.39
C VAL A 77 21.86 19.10 -5.24
N PRO A 78 21.88 17.87 -4.69
CA PRO A 78 21.39 16.67 -5.37
C PRO A 78 19.93 16.80 -5.82
N PRO A 79 19.48 16.00 -6.79
CA PRO A 79 18.09 16.01 -7.22
C PRO A 79 17.18 15.51 -6.08
N GLY A 80 16.01 16.13 -5.96
CA GLY A 80 14.94 15.72 -5.07
C GLY A 80 14.25 14.44 -5.56
N GLN A 81 13.19 14.05 -4.86
CA GLN A 81 12.48 12.82 -5.15
C GLN A 81 11.45 13.02 -6.26
N VAL A 82 11.30 12.02 -7.13
CA VAL A 82 10.17 11.91 -8.07
C VAL A 82 8.87 11.79 -7.27
N SER A 83 7.80 12.42 -7.76
CA SER A 83 6.49 12.37 -7.11
C SER A 83 5.36 12.24 -8.13
N ASN A 84 4.17 11.84 -7.67
CA ASN A 84 2.97 11.71 -8.50
C ASN A 84 3.19 10.80 -9.73
N LEU A 85 3.88 9.67 -9.56
CA LEU A 85 4.02 8.70 -10.62
C LEU A 85 2.65 8.08 -10.93
N GLN A 86 2.22 8.22 -12.17
CA GLN A 86 1.04 7.61 -12.76
C GLN A 86 1.52 6.57 -13.77
N VAL A 87 0.98 5.36 -13.71
CA VAL A 87 1.27 4.29 -14.67
C VAL A 87 -0.03 3.93 -15.37
N THR A 88 -0.05 4.02 -16.70
CA THR A 88 -1.23 3.80 -17.53
C THR A 88 -0.90 2.76 -18.59
N TYR A 89 -1.68 1.68 -18.64
CA TYR A 89 -1.63 0.73 -19.74
C TYR A 89 -2.19 1.38 -21.01
N ILE A 90 -1.43 1.36 -22.10
CA ILE A 90 -1.82 2.00 -23.36
C ILE A 90 -2.40 0.97 -24.32
N SER A 91 -1.63 -0.08 -24.61
CA SER A 91 -1.96 -1.05 -25.65
C SER A 91 -1.10 -2.31 -25.55
N GLY A 92 -1.57 -3.35 -26.21
CA GLY A 92 -0.85 -4.58 -26.43
C GLY A 92 -1.39 -5.28 -27.67
N THR A 93 -0.50 -5.70 -28.56
CA THR A 93 -0.88 -6.27 -29.86
C THR A 93 -1.12 -7.78 -29.80
N ASN A 94 -0.75 -8.42 -28.69
CA ASN A 94 -0.86 -9.86 -28.42
C ASN A 94 -0.54 -10.14 -26.92
N ASN A 95 -0.64 -11.41 -26.49
CA ASN A 95 -0.36 -11.84 -25.10
C ASN A 95 1.12 -11.70 -24.67
N THR A 96 1.97 -11.07 -25.49
CA THR A 96 3.43 -11.01 -25.32
C THR A 96 3.98 -9.61 -25.60
N ASN A 97 3.13 -8.57 -25.64
CA ASN A 97 3.61 -7.20 -25.86
C ASN A 97 2.69 -6.21 -25.13
N PHE A 98 3.19 -5.64 -24.04
CA PHE A 98 2.45 -4.70 -23.20
C PHE A 98 3.17 -3.36 -23.16
N VAL A 99 2.46 -2.28 -23.47
CA VAL A 99 3.01 -0.92 -23.45
C VAL A 99 2.38 -0.13 -22.32
N TYR A 100 3.23 0.40 -21.44
CA TYR A 100 2.83 1.30 -20.37
C TYR A 100 3.37 2.71 -20.61
N SER A 101 2.51 3.71 -20.40
CA SER A 101 2.92 5.10 -20.21
C SER A 101 3.14 5.33 -18.73
N MET A 102 4.25 5.96 -18.39
CA MET A 102 4.52 6.45 -17.06
C MET A 102 4.68 7.96 -17.10
N THR A 103 4.02 8.68 -16.21
CA THR A 103 4.18 10.13 -16.06
C THR A 103 4.43 10.47 -14.60
N TRP A 104 5.26 11.47 -14.34
CA TRP A 104 5.55 11.93 -12.98
C TRP A 104 5.70 13.46 -12.91
N ASN A 105 5.75 14.01 -11.72
CA ASN A 105 6.10 15.42 -11.52
C ASN A 105 7.62 15.58 -11.51
N ALA A 106 8.13 16.70 -12.02
CA ALA A 106 9.55 17.01 -11.97
C ALA A 106 10.06 17.07 -10.53
N ALA A 107 11.09 16.28 -10.22
CA ALA A 107 11.85 16.33 -8.99
C ALA A 107 12.62 17.67 -8.89
N PRO A 108 12.66 18.31 -7.70
CA PRO A 108 13.47 19.50 -7.47
C PRO A 108 14.94 19.30 -7.88
N ASN A 109 15.58 20.30 -8.50
CA ASN A 109 16.98 20.26 -8.91
C ASN A 109 17.38 19.16 -9.92
N ALA A 110 16.44 18.36 -10.43
CA ALA A 110 16.74 17.35 -11.44
C ALA A 110 16.88 17.99 -12.83
N THR A 111 17.91 17.59 -13.57
CA THR A 111 18.12 18.05 -14.95
C THR A 111 17.77 16.98 -15.97
N SER A 112 17.71 15.71 -15.56
CA SER A 112 17.35 14.58 -16.40
C SER A 112 16.83 13.41 -15.58
N TYR A 113 16.27 12.42 -16.26
CA TYR A 113 15.78 11.20 -15.63
C TYR A 113 16.23 10.01 -16.46
N THR A 114 16.55 8.92 -15.78
CA THR A 114 16.64 7.60 -16.41
C THR A 114 15.51 6.75 -15.89
N VAL A 115 15.01 5.88 -16.74
CA VAL A 115 14.14 4.79 -16.31
C VAL A 115 14.91 3.52 -16.57
N THR A 116 14.87 2.59 -15.62
CA THR A 116 15.46 1.25 -15.77
C THR A 116 14.45 0.21 -15.33
N THR A 117 14.45 -0.94 -15.99
CA THR A 117 13.64 -2.09 -15.59
C THR A 117 14.50 -3.24 -15.10
N THR A 118 14.03 -3.98 -14.10
CA THR A 118 14.63 -5.24 -13.66
C THR A 118 13.56 -6.31 -13.51
N GLY A 119 13.81 -7.50 -14.05
CA GLY A 119 12.79 -8.54 -14.20
C GLY A 119 11.97 -8.38 -15.50
N GLY A 120 11.74 -9.49 -16.20
CA GLY A 120 11.08 -9.53 -17.50
C GLY A 120 11.96 -9.06 -18.66
N ALA A 121 11.73 -9.59 -19.87
CA ALA A 121 12.41 -9.13 -21.09
C ALA A 121 11.81 -7.78 -21.57
N GLY A 122 11.81 -6.78 -20.70
CA GLY A 122 11.28 -5.45 -20.98
C GLY A 122 12.33 -4.52 -21.59
N GLU A 123 11.99 -3.86 -22.69
CA GLU A 123 12.84 -2.88 -23.36
C GLU A 123 12.25 -1.48 -23.14
N ILE A 124 13.08 -0.53 -22.72
CA ILE A 124 12.67 0.86 -22.53
C ILE A 124 12.72 1.53 -23.89
N VAL A 125 11.56 1.98 -24.38
CA VAL A 125 11.46 2.42 -25.76
C VAL A 125 11.95 3.86 -25.88
N TYR A 126 11.38 4.86 -25.20
CA TYR A 126 11.96 6.23 -25.15
C TYR A 126 11.47 7.05 -23.93
N SER A 127 12.31 7.96 -23.41
CA SER A 127 11.92 9.06 -22.50
C SER A 127 11.67 10.32 -23.32
N THR A 128 10.42 10.79 -23.39
CA THR A 128 10.00 11.77 -24.42
C THR A 128 9.88 13.21 -23.92
N SER A 129 9.93 13.47 -22.61
CA SER A 129 9.75 14.84 -22.09
C SER A 129 10.41 15.12 -20.73
N GLY A 130 11.33 14.26 -20.29
CA GLY A 130 11.95 14.36 -18.97
C GLY A 130 11.05 13.92 -17.82
N THR A 131 9.73 14.01 -17.93
CA THR A 131 8.80 13.51 -16.88
C THR A 131 7.79 12.48 -17.39
N GLN A 132 8.09 11.85 -18.52
CA GLN A 132 7.30 10.79 -19.12
C GLN A 132 8.22 9.74 -19.75
N ALA A 133 7.84 8.46 -19.61
CA ALA A 133 8.51 7.35 -20.27
C ALA A 133 7.50 6.31 -20.77
N TYR A 134 7.87 5.63 -21.86
CA TYR A 134 7.15 4.49 -22.39
C TYR A 134 7.98 3.24 -22.22
N VAL A 135 7.37 2.17 -21.68
CA VAL A 135 8.08 0.91 -21.43
C VAL A 135 7.29 -0.24 -22.02
N HIS A 136 8.03 -1.11 -22.70
CA HIS A 136 7.50 -2.28 -23.37
C HIS A 136 7.89 -3.54 -22.61
N PHE A 137 6.95 -4.46 -22.46
CA PHE A 137 7.18 -5.76 -21.86
C PHE A 137 6.82 -6.88 -22.81
N ASN A 138 7.72 -7.86 -22.92
CA ASN A 138 7.47 -9.07 -23.69
C ASN A 138 6.74 -10.16 -22.89
N ASP A 139 6.59 -9.96 -21.58
CA ASP A 139 5.85 -10.80 -20.66
C ASP A 139 5.03 -9.94 -19.69
N ASN A 140 3.99 -10.50 -19.07
CA ASN A 140 3.21 -9.82 -18.03
C ASN A 140 3.85 -9.97 -16.63
N GLY A 141 5.15 -10.30 -16.57
CA GLY A 141 5.84 -10.69 -15.35
C GLY A 141 6.21 -9.51 -14.43
N ASP A 142 6.55 -9.85 -13.18
CA ASP A 142 7.04 -9.00 -12.08
C ASP A 142 8.21 -8.08 -12.49
N SER A 143 7.92 -7.05 -13.27
CA SER A 143 8.90 -6.09 -13.77
C SER A 143 8.96 -4.89 -12.83
N ILE A 144 10.14 -4.58 -12.34
CA ILE A 144 10.42 -3.45 -11.47
C ILE A 144 10.79 -2.27 -12.36
N PHE A 145 10.28 -1.08 -12.06
CA PHE A 145 10.69 0.16 -12.70
C PHE A 145 11.36 1.08 -11.69
N THR A 146 12.55 1.56 -12.03
CA THR A 146 13.25 2.60 -11.28
C THR A 146 13.31 3.85 -12.12
N ILE A 147 12.77 4.95 -11.62
CA ILE A 147 12.92 6.28 -12.20
C ILE A 147 13.99 7.01 -11.40
N THR A 148 15.15 7.27 -12.01
CA THR A 148 16.24 7.95 -11.33
C THR A 148 16.32 9.40 -11.79
N ALA A 149 16.06 10.33 -10.89
CA ALA A 149 16.30 11.76 -11.12
C ALA A 149 17.81 12.03 -11.05
N ILE A 150 18.37 12.80 -11.99
CA ILE A 150 19.81 13.02 -12.12
C ILE A 150 20.10 14.50 -12.32
N ASN A 151 21.15 14.99 -11.67
CA ASN A 151 21.82 16.25 -12.01
C ASN A 151 23.35 16.13 -11.86
N ALA A 152 24.09 17.22 -12.05
CA ALA A 152 25.55 17.22 -11.93
C ALA A 152 26.07 16.88 -10.51
N CYS A 153 25.21 17.00 -9.49
CA CYS A 153 25.52 16.76 -8.08
C CYS A 153 25.20 15.34 -7.61
N GLY A 154 24.52 14.52 -8.41
CA GLY A 154 24.20 13.14 -8.07
C GLY A 154 22.92 12.60 -8.70
N SER A 155 22.44 11.50 -8.14
CA SER A 155 21.24 10.81 -8.60
C SER A 155 20.34 10.41 -7.44
N ASN A 156 19.04 10.37 -7.66
CA ASN A 156 18.02 10.02 -6.66
C ASN A 156 17.02 9.03 -7.26
N PRO A 157 17.15 7.72 -6.97
CA PRO A 157 16.27 6.70 -7.50
C PRO A 157 14.90 6.70 -6.82
N TYR A 158 13.85 6.61 -7.62
CA TYR A 158 12.48 6.38 -7.20
C TYR A 158 12.05 5.02 -7.75
N VAL A 159 11.92 4.03 -6.87
CA VAL A 159 11.17 2.81 -7.19
C VAL A 159 9.76 2.99 -6.66
N TYR A 160 8.80 2.74 -7.54
CA TYR A 160 7.41 2.75 -7.19
C TYR A 160 7.11 1.57 -6.28
N THR A 161 6.85 1.84 -5.00
CA THR A 161 6.24 0.88 -4.08
C THR A 161 5.77 1.58 -2.81
N ILE A 162 4.46 1.51 -2.53
CA ILE A 162 3.89 2.00 -1.26
C ILE A 162 2.76 1.09 -0.73
N PRO A 163 2.80 -0.25 -0.74
CA PRO A 163 1.87 -0.96 0.11
C PRO A 163 2.49 -1.34 1.45
N ALA A 164 1.63 -1.28 2.45
CA ALA A 164 1.79 -1.91 3.74
C ALA A 164 2.14 -3.41 3.55
N CYS A 165 3.33 -3.86 3.93
CA CYS A 165 3.83 -5.21 3.61
C CYS A 165 4.81 -5.78 4.67
N PHE A 166 5.16 -7.06 4.50
CA PHE A 166 6.04 -7.85 5.37
C PHE A 166 7.14 -8.57 4.58
N PRO A 167 8.33 -8.83 5.16
CA PRO A 167 9.38 -9.60 4.48
C PRO A 167 9.02 -11.09 4.37
N ALA A 168 9.75 -11.80 3.49
CA ALA A 168 9.70 -13.26 3.42
C ALA A 168 9.99 -13.91 4.78
N GLY A 169 9.41 -15.08 5.03
CA GLY A 169 9.52 -15.84 6.27
C GLY A 169 8.54 -15.44 7.38
N THR A 170 7.81 -14.32 7.20
CA THR A 170 6.73 -13.88 8.11
C THR A 170 5.69 -14.99 8.26
N LYS A 171 5.31 -15.32 9.49
CA LYS A 171 4.40 -16.45 9.78
C LYS A 171 2.94 -16.01 9.74
N VAL A 172 2.18 -16.53 8.79
CA VAL A 172 0.74 -16.30 8.65
C VAL A 172 -0.06 -17.44 9.28
N HIS A 173 -0.96 -17.12 10.22
CA HIS A 173 -1.84 -18.11 10.83
C HIS A 173 -3.01 -18.47 9.92
N ILE A 174 -3.09 -19.76 9.54
CA ILE A 174 -4.14 -20.31 8.69
C ILE A 174 -5.20 -21.06 9.51
N ALA A 175 -6.38 -21.26 8.92
CA ALA A 175 -7.58 -21.71 9.64
C ALA A 175 -7.50 -23.13 10.26
N ASN A 176 -6.50 -23.94 9.89
CA ASN A 176 -6.26 -25.25 10.51
C ASN A 176 -5.46 -25.14 11.83
N GLY A 177 -5.04 -23.94 12.24
CA GLY A 177 -4.25 -23.69 13.44
C GLY A 177 -2.73 -23.71 13.22
N GLU A 178 -2.26 -24.03 12.02
CA GLU A 178 -0.85 -23.99 11.64
C GLU A 178 -0.44 -22.59 11.13
N THR A 179 0.84 -22.43 10.85
CA THR A 179 1.40 -21.25 10.19
C THR A 179 2.01 -21.60 8.84
N LYS A 180 1.82 -20.73 7.84
CA LYS A 180 2.59 -20.74 6.58
C LYS A 180 3.55 -19.55 6.56
N ASN A 181 4.63 -19.63 5.78
CA ASN A 181 5.35 -18.41 5.42
C ASN A 181 4.46 -17.57 4.51
N ILE A 182 4.55 -16.25 4.61
CA ILE A 182 3.69 -15.34 3.82
C ILE A 182 3.87 -15.52 2.31
N GLU A 183 5.10 -15.86 1.87
CA GLU A 183 5.42 -16.15 0.47
C GLU A 183 4.85 -17.48 -0.05
N ASP A 184 4.42 -18.37 0.86
CA ASP A 184 3.83 -19.67 0.56
C ASP A 184 2.28 -19.65 0.67
N VAL A 185 1.69 -18.52 1.08
CA VAL A 185 0.24 -18.34 1.14
C VAL A 185 -0.33 -18.23 -0.27
N GLN A 186 -1.44 -18.92 -0.51
CA GLN A 186 -2.09 -18.98 -1.82
C GLN A 186 -3.47 -18.33 -1.80
N VAL A 187 -3.91 -17.82 -2.95
CA VAL A 187 -5.30 -17.39 -3.13
C VAL A 187 -6.24 -18.57 -2.86
N GLY A 188 -7.26 -18.33 -2.05
CA GLY A 188 -8.19 -19.35 -1.56
C GLY A 188 -7.82 -19.94 -0.20
N ASP A 189 -6.60 -19.71 0.32
CA ASP A 189 -6.29 -20.04 1.72
C ASP A 189 -7.24 -19.28 2.67
N LEU A 190 -7.55 -19.90 3.81
CA LEU A 190 -8.30 -19.25 4.89
C LEU A 190 -7.32 -18.86 5.99
N VAL A 191 -7.27 -17.57 6.32
CA VAL A 191 -6.43 -17.01 7.39
C VAL A 191 -7.28 -16.60 8.59
N ILE A 192 -6.68 -16.61 9.78
CA ILE A 192 -7.37 -16.22 11.02
C ILE A 192 -7.38 -14.70 11.13
N GLY A 193 -8.56 -14.09 11.09
CA GLY A 193 -8.76 -12.66 11.22
C GLY A 193 -8.63 -12.16 12.66
N ALA A 194 -8.43 -10.85 12.83
CA ALA A 194 -8.15 -10.17 14.09
C ALA A 194 -9.25 -10.38 15.14
N PHE A 195 -10.47 -10.66 14.72
CA PHE A 195 -11.61 -10.77 15.60
C PHE A 195 -12.14 -12.21 15.77
N GLY A 196 -11.39 -13.21 15.28
CA GLY A 196 -11.66 -14.64 15.47
C GLY A 196 -12.43 -15.31 14.33
N GLU A 197 -12.80 -14.56 13.30
CA GLU A 197 -13.32 -15.03 12.01
C GLU A 197 -12.21 -15.64 11.14
N PHE A 198 -12.64 -16.32 10.06
CA PHE A 198 -11.75 -16.76 8.99
C PHE A 198 -11.98 -15.89 7.76
N ASN A 199 -10.89 -15.31 7.25
CA ASN A 199 -10.91 -14.50 6.04
C ASN A 199 -10.30 -15.31 4.88
N PRO A 200 -10.95 -15.36 3.71
CA PRO A 200 -10.34 -15.92 2.52
C PRO A 200 -9.27 -14.97 1.96
N VAL A 201 -8.17 -15.53 1.47
CA VAL A 201 -7.19 -14.79 0.66
C VAL A 201 -7.76 -14.66 -0.75
N LEU A 202 -8.01 -13.43 -1.19
CA LEU A 202 -8.65 -13.09 -2.47
C LEU A 202 -7.64 -12.74 -3.57
N ALA A 203 -6.43 -12.32 -3.19
CA ALA A 203 -5.29 -12.04 -4.05
C ALA A 203 -4.03 -11.88 -3.18
N LEU A 204 -2.87 -11.90 -3.83
CA LEU A 204 -1.57 -11.67 -3.20
C LEU A 204 -1.02 -10.32 -3.65
N GLN A 205 -0.42 -9.57 -2.73
CA GLN A 205 0.30 -8.36 -3.05
C GLN A 205 1.79 -8.60 -2.83
N HIS A 206 2.54 -8.60 -3.92
CA HIS A 206 3.99 -8.75 -3.90
C HIS A 206 4.63 -7.46 -4.40
N VAL A 207 5.60 -6.97 -3.66
CA VAL A 207 6.25 -5.70 -3.94
C VAL A 207 7.72 -5.73 -3.52
N LEU A 208 8.48 -4.70 -3.87
CA LEU A 208 9.77 -4.45 -3.26
C LEU A 208 9.63 -3.51 -2.06
N VAL A 209 10.61 -3.55 -1.16
CA VAL A 209 10.70 -2.59 -0.07
C VAL A 209 10.91 -1.16 -0.59
N GLY A 210 11.75 -1.00 -1.63
CA GLY A 210 12.04 0.31 -2.20
C GLY A 210 12.50 1.30 -1.13
N ASN A 211 11.81 2.44 -1.04
CA ASN A 211 12.09 3.49 -0.05
C ASN A 211 11.28 3.33 1.26
N SER A 212 10.51 2.25 1.40
CA SER A 212 9.75 2.00 2.63
C SER A 212 10.70 1.74 3.79
N LYS A 213 10.43 2.36 4.94
CA LYS A 213 11.17 2.03 6.15
C LYS A 213 10.60 0.76 6.76
N MET A 214 11.49 -0.09 7.25
CA MET A 214 11.13 -1.33 7.92
C MET A 214 11.41 -1.20 9.41
N TYR A 215 10.49 -1.71 10.22
CA TYR A 215 10.60 -1.66 11.66
C TYR A 215 10.37 -3.04 12.26
N LYS A 216 11.13 -3.33 13.31
CA LYS A 216 10.98 -4.51 14.16
C LYS A 216 10.29 -4.13 15.46
N ILE A 217 9.16 -4.76 15.72
CA ILE A 217 8.37 -4.60 16.93
C ILE A 217 8.70 -5.76 17.88
N ASN A 218 9.04 -5.43 19.13
CA ASN A 218 9.34 -6.38 20.21
C ASN A 218 10.38 -7.46 19.87
N ASP A 219 11.32 -7.19 18.98
CA ASP A 219 12.29 -8.19 18.48
C ASP A 219 11.67 -9.42 17.78
N GLU A 220 10.39 -9.36 17.43
CA GLU A 220 9.60 -10.50 16.95
C GLU A 220 9.03 -10.27 15.54
N HIS A 221 8.47 -9.09 15.28
CA HIS A 221 7.65 -8.83 14.09
C HIS A 221 8.24 -7.71 13.24
N VAL A 222 8.49 -7.98 11.96
CA VAL A 222 9.10 -7.02 11.03
C VAL A 222 8.10 -6.59 9.97
N THR A 223 7.94 -5.29 9.77
CA THR A 223 6.88 -4.72 8.93
C THR A 223 7.30 -3.37 8.35
N THR A 224 6.66 -2.91 7.27
CA THR A 224 6.78 -1.52 6.84
C THR A 224 6.20 -0.57 7.91
N ASP A 225 6.74 0.65 7.98
CA ASP A 225 6.34 1.68 8.94
C ASP A 225 4.87 2.12 8.84
N HIS A 226 4.27 2.01 7.67
CA HIS A 226 2.89 2.41 7.39
C HIS A 226 1.90 1.23 7.41
N HIS A 227 2.33 0.01 7.75
CA HIS A 227 1.39 -1.12 7.88
C HIS A 227 0.49 -0.94 9.12
N PRO A 228 -0.85 -1.02 8.99
CA PRO A 228 -1.74 -0.93 10.14
C PRO A 228 -1.86 -2.23 10.95
N HIS A 229 -1.61 -2.14 12.25
CA HIS A 229 -1.84 -3.17 13.26
C HIS A 229 -3.17 -2.98 13.96
N VAL A 230 -3.80 -4.08 14.37
CA VAL A 230 -4.99 -4.06 15.22
C VAL A 230 -4.56 -4.18 16.66
N SER A 231 -5.15 -3.36 17.52
CA SER A 231 -4.95 -3.41 18.97
C SER A 231 -5.98 -4.25 19.68
N TYR A 232 -5.71 -4.58 20.94
CA TYR A 232 -6.63 -5.35 21.75
C TYR A 232 -7.99 -4.65 21.93
N ASP A 233 -8.04 -3.32 21.91
CA ASP A 233 -9.28 -2.52 21.98
C ASP A 233 -9.94 -2.29 20.60
N LYS A 234 -9.52 -3.06 19.58
CA LYS A 234 -10.00 -3.03 18.19
C LYS A 234 -9.68 -1.75 17.41
N LYS A 235 -8.82 -0.87 17.92
CA LYS A 235 -8.33 0.28 17.16
C LYS A 235 -7.15 -0.08 16.26
N PHE A 236 -6.90 0.77 15.27
CA PHE A 236 -5.84 0.58 14.28
C PHE A 236 -4.67 1.52 14.54
N TYR A 237 -3.46 0.99 14.50
CA TYR A 237 -2.23 1.73 14.80
C TYR A 237 -1.17 1.50 13.74
N THR A 238 -0.40 2.52 13.40
CA THR A 238 0.77 2.38 12.52
C THR A 238 1.85 3.40 12.87
N MET A 239 3.09 3.20 12.40
CA MET A 239 4.16 4.16 12.65
C MET A 239 4.05 5.36 11.70
N ASP A 240 3.68 5.20 10.43
CA ASP A 240 3.50 6.32 9.50
C ASP A 240 2.07 6.46 8.97
N ILE A 241 1.27 7.24 9.70
CA ILE A 241 -0.12 7.56 9.35
C ILE A 241 -0.19 8.34 8.03
N LYS A 242 0.76 9.24 7.78
CA LYS A 242 0.68 10.15 6.63
C LYS A 242 0.85 9.37 5.34
N THR A 243 1.78 8.43 5.32
CA THR A 243 1.99 7.56 4.16
C THR A 243 0.76 6.71 3.90
N ILE A 244 0.25 5.97 4.90
CA ILE A 244 -0.93 5.10 4.68
C ILE A 244 -2.17 5.89 4.22
N GLU A 245 -2.50 7.00 4.89
CA GLU A 245 -3.75 7.73 4.61
C GLU A 245 -3.70 8.57 3.33
N ASN A 246 -2.54 9.13 2.97
CA ASN A 246 -2.45 10.08 1.86
C ASN A 246 -1.77 9.52 0.62
N SER A 247 -1.13 8.34 0.71
CA SER A 247 -0.33 7.79 -0.39
C SER A 247 -0.63 6.33 -0.70
N VAL A 248 -1.37 5.62 0.17
CA VAL A 248 -1.70 4.20 -0.02
C VAL A 248 -3.19 3.99 -0.20
N TYR A 249 -4.01 4.44 0.75
CA TYR A 249 -5.46 4.33 0.64
C TYR A 249 -6.04 5.20 -0.48
N GLY A 250 -7.08 4.68 -1.12
CA GLY A 250 -7.73 5.29 -2.28
C GLY A 250 -6.96 5.14 -3.59
N THR A 251 -5.96 4.25 -3.65
CA THR A 251 -5.16 4.01 -4.87
C THR A 251 -5.43 2.63 -5.47
N ASP A 252 -5.24 2.52 -6.77
CA ASP A 252 -5.25 1.23 -7.47
C ASP A 252 -3.84 0.64 -7.42
N MET A 253 -3.71 -0.63 -7.02
CA MET A 253 -2.43 -1.34 -6.93
C MET A 253 -2.49 -2.70 -7.62
N PRO A 254 -1.35 -3.17 -8.19
CA PRO A 254 -1.26 -4.49 -8.77
C PRO A 254 -1.33 -5.57 -7.68
N VAL A 255 -2.11 -6.60 -7.95
CA VAL A 255 -2.24 -7.80 -7.11
C VAL A 255 -2.26 -9.04 -8.01
N ILE A 256 -1.88 -10.18 -7.46
CA ILE A 256 -1.81 -11.47 -8.15
C ILE A 256 -3.06 -12.26 -7.81
N ASN A 257 -3.82 -12.64 -8.83
CA ASN A 257 -5.06 -13.41 -8.69
C ASN A 257 -4.81 -14.93 -8.57
N ALA A 258 -5.88 -15.73 -8.53
CA ALA A 258 -5.78 -17.18 -8.37
C ALA A 258 -5.08 -17.90 -9.54
N GLU A 259 -5.11 -17.32 -10.74
CA GLU A 259 -4.42 -17.84 -11.92
C GLU A 259 -2.95 -17.40 -11.99
N GLY A 260 -2.46 -16.66 -10.99
CA GLY A 260 -1.11 -16.10 -10.98
C GLY A 260 -0.96 -14.87 -11.89
N LYS A 261 -2.06 -14.30 -12.37
CA LYS A 261 -2.07 -13.12 -13.23
C LYS A 261 -2.16 -11.85 -12.39
N THR A 262 -1.39 -10.84 -12.78
CA THR A 262 -1.49 -9.49 -12.22
C THR A 262 -2.73 -8.76 -12.71
N GLU A 263 -3.47 -8.16 -11.78
CA GLU A 263 -4.60 -7.26 -12.03
C GLU A 263 -4.56 -6.05 -11.10
N MET A 264 -5.14 -4.93 -11.54
CA MET A 264 -5.27 -3.73 -10.71
C MET A 264 -6.50 -3.87 -9.81
N ARG A 265 -6.32 -3.67 -8.50
CA ARG A 265 -7.44 -3.55 -7.54
C ARG A 265 -7.35 -2.24 -6.77
N HIS A 266 -8.51 -1.67 -6.50
CA HIS A 266 -8.65 -0.47 -5.69
C HIS A 266 -8.55 -0.80 -4.20
N LEU A 267 -7.63 -0.14 -3.48
CA LEU A 267 -7.53 -0.22 -2.03
C LEU A 267 -8.35 0.91 -1.40
N ASP A 268 -9.57 0.60 -0.96
CA ASP A 268 -10.45 1.58 -0.29
C ASP A 268 -9.81 2.17 0.97
N GLY A 269 -9.27 1.30 1.82
CA GLY A 269 -8.69 1.68 3.10
C GLY A 269 -9.71 1.84 4.23
N LEU A 270 -9.19 2.30 5.37
CA LEU A 270 -9.98 2.70 6.53
C LEU A 270 -10.37 4.18 6.41
N LYS A 271 -11.45 4.58 7.08
CA LYS A 271 -11.87 5.98 7.16
C LYS A 271 -10.73 6.86 7.69
N LYS A 272 -10.55 8.03 7.05
CA LYS A 272 -9.56 9.03 7.47
C LYS A 272 -9.72 9.38 8.95
N GLY A 273 -8.61 9.38 9.69
CA GLY A 273 -8.56 9.62 11.14
C GLY A 273 -8.85 8.39 12.00
N ARG A 274 -9.18 7.22 11.42
CA ARG A 274 -9.33 5.97 12.19
C ARG A 274 -7.98 5.43 12.66
N ILE A 275 -6.93 5.59 11.85
CA ILE A 275 -5.60 5.09 12.18
C ILE A 275 -4.90 6.06 13.14
N GLN A 276 -4.34 5.50 14.20
CA GLN A 276 -3.60 6.22 15.23
C GLN A 276 -2.11 5.88 15.17
N LYS A 277 -1.29 6.70 15.84
CA LYS A 277 0.16 6.49 15.88
C LYS A 277 0.46 5.31 16.82
N LEU A 278 1.22 4.33 16.32
CA LEU A 278 1.78 3.26 17.12
C LEU A 278 2.88 3.83 18.03
N LEU A 279 2.71 3.66 19.33
CA LEU A 279 3.61 4.14 20.38
C LEU A 279 3.95 2.99 21.34
N LEU A 280 5.06 3.14 22.06
CA LEU A 280 5.41 2.24 23.15
C LEU A 280 4.32 2.24 24.23
N GLY A 281 4.09 1.09 24.86
CA GLY A 281 3.08 0.87 25.88
C GLY A 281 1.70 0.45 25.34
N LEU A 282 1.47 0.49 24.02
CA LEU A 282 0.19 0.08 23.44
C LEU A 282 0.05 -1.45 23.40
N PRO A 283 -1.13 -2.01 23.74
CA PRO A 283 -1.43 -3.42 23.57
C PRO A 283 -1.87 -3.73 22.14
N LEU A 284 -1.01 -4.39 21.36
CA LEU A 284 -1.40 -4.95 20.07
C LEU A 284 -2.14 -6.28 20.25
N LYS A 285 -3.13 -6.53 19.40
CA LYS A 285 -3.86 -7.81 19.37
C LYS A 285 -2.95 -8.88 18.80
N THR A 286 -2.93 -10.04 19.44
CA THR A 286 -2.22 -11.21 18.95
C THR A 286 -3.11 -12.44 18.89
N ILE A 287 -2.65 -13.48 18.20
CA ILE A 287 -3.35 -14.76 18.04
C ILE A 287 -3.68 -15.42 19.39
N ASP A 288 -2.83 -15.18 20.39
CA ASP A 288 -2.85 -15.74 21.75
C ASP A 288 -3.34 -14.74 22.81
N GLY A 289 -3.73 -13.51 22.43
CA GLY A 289 -4.21 -12.50 23.36
C GLY A 289 -3.81 -11.08 22.96
N SER A 290 -2.86 -10.51 23.70
CA SER A 290 -2.26 -9.21 23.38
C SER A 290 -0.80 -9.16 23.81
N ARG A 291 -0.03 -8.31 23.12
CA ARG A 291 1.37 -8.00 23.48
C ARG A 291 1.55 -6.49 23.58
N ILE A 292 2.17 -6.05 24.67
CA ILE A 292 2.55 -4.64 24.86
C ILE A 292 3.72 -4.34 23.95
N VAL A 293 3.64 -3.23 23.21
CA VAL A 293 4.77 -2.72 22.42
C VAL A 293 5.80 -2.12 23.36
N THR A 294 6.92 -2.83 23.53
CA THR A 294 8.02 -2.40 24.40
C THR A 294 9.20 -1.89 23.59
N LYS A 295 9.30 -2.28 22.32
CA LYS A 295 10.39 -1.90 21.42
C LYS A 295 9.88 -1.69 20.00
N ILE A 296 10.37 -0.63 19.36
CA ILE A 296 10.22 -0.35 17.93
C ILE A 296 11.61 0.08 17.44
N GLU A 297 12.20 -0.69 16.54
CA GLU A 297 13.55 -0.45 16.02
C GLU A 297 13.53 -0.44 14.50
N GLU A 298 14.11 0.58 13.87
CA GLU A 298 14.25 0.60 12.41
C GLU A 298 15.29 -0.45 11.99
N VAL A 299 14.94 -1.28 11.01
CA VAL A 299 15.82 -2.32 10.49
C VAL A 299 16.09 -2.04 9.01
N PRO A 300 17.36 -1.86 8.61
CA PRO A 300 17.67 -1.65 7.20
C PRO A 300 17.38 -2.92 6.39
N MET A 301 16.79 -2.74 5.20
CA MET A 301 16.64 -3.80 4.21
C MET A 301 17.20 -3.34 2.87
N ALA A 302 17.71 -4.29 2.09
CA ALA A 302 18.18 -4.00 0.74
C ALA A 302 16.99 -3.56 -0.12
N PHE A 303 17.18 -2.56 -0.96
CA PHE A 303 16.13 -1.89 -1.74
C PHE A 303 15.28 -2.84 -2.60
N GLU A 304 15.91 -3.91 -3.08
CA GLU A 304 15.35 -4.99 -3.90
C GLU A 304 14.73 -6.14 -3.09
N THR A 305 14.63 -6.00 -1.76
CA THR A 305 13.99 -7.01 -0.91
C THR A 305 12.51 -7.13 -1.25
N LYS A 306 12.07 -8.35 -1.60
CA LYS A 306 10.66 -8.65 -1.85
C LYS A 306 9.87 -8.64 -0.54
N LEU A 307 8.75 -7.93 -0.54
CA LEU A 307 7.76 -7.89 0.52
C LEU A 307 6.41 -8.43 0.03
N TYR A 308 5.60 -8.82 0.99
CA TYR A 308 4.37 -9.57 0.79
C TYR A 308 3.25 -8.98 1.65
N ASN A 309 2.04 -8.97 1.11
CA ASN A 309 0.81 -8.72 1.83
C ASN A 309 -0.33 -9.54 1.20
N LEU A 310 -1.41 -9.71 1.94
CA LEU A 310 -2.57 -10.49 1.53
C LEU A 310 -3.75 -9.56 1.31
N VAL A 311 -4.44 -9.72 0.18
CA VAL A 311 -5.78 -9.16 -0.01
C VAL A 311 -6.74 -10.15 0.61
N THR A 312 -7.33 -9.81 1.74
CA THR A 312 -8.21 -10.72 2.48
C THR A 312 -9.67 -10.29 2.35
N GLY A 313 -10.61 -11.22 2.43
CA GLY A 313 -12.03 -10.89 2.54
C GLY A 313 -12.47 -10.64 3.98
N GLY A 314 -13.78 -10.55 4.20
CA GLY A 314 -14.38 -10.52 5.54
C GLY A 314 -14.01 -9.27 6.31
N SER A 315 -13.30 -9.41 7.43
CA SER A 315 -12.83 -8.26 8.22
C SER A 315 -11.59 -7.59 7.66
N HIS A 316 -11.03 -8.12 6.56
CA HIS A 316 -9.81 -7.63 5.94
C HIS A 316 -8.62 -7.58 6.92
N THR A 317 -8.52 -8.59 7.78
CA THR A 317 -7.42 -8.72 8.73
C THR A 317 -6.88 -10.14 8.77
N TYR A 318 -5.66 -10.30 9.24
CA TYR A 318 -5.05 -11.59 9.50
C TYR A 318 -3.96 -11.46 10.57
N HIS A 319 -3.32 -12.57 10.93
CA HIS A 319 -2.20 -12.55 11.87
C HIS A 319 -0.87 -12.83 11.15
N ALA A 320 0.09 -11.91 11.29
CA ALA A 320 1.46 -11.98 10.80
C ALA A 320 2.43 -11.99 12.00
N ASP A 321 3.27 -13.02 12.10
CA ASP A 321 4.12 -13.30 13.28
C ASP A 321 3.33 -13.32 14.61
N GLY A 322 2.07 -13.73 14.54
CA GLY A 322 1.14 -13.72 15.66
C GLY A 322 0.49 -12.36 15.96
N TYR A 323 0.86 -11.27 15.29
CA TYR A 323 0.25 -9.94 15.44
C TYR A 323 -0.90 -9.72 14.46
N ALA A 324 -2.02 -9.19 14.93
CA ALA A 324 -3.15 -8.86 14.08
C ALA A 324 -2.87 -7.60 13.23
N VAL A 325 -3.05 -7.72 11.93
CA VAL A 325 -2.73 -6.70 10.92
C VAL A 325 -3.84 -6.62 9.87
N THR A 326 -3.87 -5.53 9.10
CA THR A 326 -4.83 -5.37 8.00
C THR A 326 -4.35 -6.04 6.71
N GLY A 327 -5.24 -6.73 6.01
CA GLY A 327 -5.02 -7.29 4.68
C GLY A 327 -5.99 -6.69 3.67
N TRP A 328 -5.70 -5.45 3.24
CA TRP A 328 -6.52 -4.63 2.34
C TRP A 328 -7.88 -4.20 2.90
N PRO A 329 -7.91 -3.37 3.95
CA PRO A 329 -9.16 -3.01 4.61
C PRO A 329 -10.10 -2.23 3.70
N SER A 330 -11.39 -2.57 3.76
CA SER A 330 -12.48 -1.75 3.25
C SER A 330 -13.57 -1.61 4.31
N GLU A 331 -14.03 -0.38 4.52
CA GLU A 331 -15.21 -0.10 5.34
C GLU A 331 -16.53 -0.08 4.53
N LYS A 332 -16.47 -0.40 3.23
CA LYS A 332 -17.66 -0.51 2.38
C LYS A 332 -18.40 -1.81 2.62
N ASP A 333 -17.67 -2.89 2.92
CA ASP A 333 -18.19 -4.24 3.09
C ASP A 333 -18.00 -4.81 4.50
N PHE A 334 -17.28 -4.10 5.38
CA PHE A 334 -17.13 -4.46 6.79
C PHE A 334 -17.28 -3.26 7.73
N ASN A 335 -18.13 -3.39 8.75
CA ASN A 335 -18.32 -2.34 9.76
C ASN A 335 -17.58 -2.69 11.06
N TYR A 336 -16.38 -2.15 11.24
CA TYR A 336 -15.56 -2.35 12.44
C TYR A 336 -16.20 -1.81 13.73
N ASP A 337 -17.13 -0.86 13.63
CA ASP A 337 -17.74 -0.21 14.80
C ASP A 337 -18.86 -1.06 15.41
N THR A 338 -19.52 -1.90 14.60
CA THR A 338 -20.67 -2.71 15.04
C THR A 338 -20.39 -4.22 15.07
N TRP A 339 -19.24 -4.65 14.55
CA TRP A 339 -18.93 -6.07 14.48
C TRP A 339 -18.68 -6.71 15.86
N SER A 340 -19.31 -7.86 16.08
CA SER A 340 -19.14 -8.73 17.23
C SER A 340 -18.95 -10.18 16.78
N PRO A 341 -18.09 -10.98 17.45
CA PRO A 341 -18.08 -12.42 17.23
C PRO A 341 -19.45 -12.97 17.62
N VAL A 342 -19.98 -13.88 16.79
CA VAL A 342 -21.26 -14.58 17.06
C VAL A 342 -21.03 -15.76 17.97
#